data_AF-A0A2E7UDP0-F1
#
_entry.id   AF-A0A2E7UDP0-F1
#
_cell.length_a   1.000
_cell.length_b   1.000
_cell.length_c   1.000
_cell.angle_alpha   90.00
_cell.angle_beta   90.00
_cell.angle_gamma   90.00
#
_symmetry.space_group_name_H-M   'P 1'
#
loop_
_entity.id
_entity.type
_entity.pdbx_description
1 polymer ?
#
loop_
_entity_poly.entity_id
_entity_poly.type
_entity_poly.pdbx_seq_one_letter_code
_entity_poly.pdbx_strand_id
1 'polypeptide(L)' 'MHVFSTDGYEVIERYWNGSGWSTGDFKQPGSQVSATGFMGEDGFHIRVYCTSGNKTTEWCKDGDGAWFQGGYTTE' A
#
# COMPACT_ATOMS: atom_id res chain seq x y z
N MET A 1 4.81 -0.04 -11.71
CA MET A 1 5.74 0.09 -10.55
C MET A 1 5.10 1.03 -9.55
N HIS A 2 5.06 0.62 -8.29
CA HIS A 2 4.43 1.37 -7.19
C HIS A 2 5.49 1.66 -6.13
N VAL A 3 5.49 2.87 -5.60
CA VAL A 3 6.37 3.32 -4.51
C VAL A 3 5.49 3.83 -3.39
N PHE A 4 5.66 3.23 -2.22
CA PHE A 4 5.01 3.66 -0.98
C PHE A 4 6.07 4.33 -0.10
N SER A 5 5.78 5.54 0.34
CA SER A 5 6.70 6.34 1.12
C SER A 5 5.96 7.10 2.20
N THR A 6 6.62 7.35 3.32
CA THR A 6 6.09 8.12 4.45
C THR A 6 6.95 9.35 4.73
N ASP A 7 6.32 10.43 5.16
CA ASP A 7 6.96 11.60 5.75
C ASP A 7 7.20 11.46 7.27
N GLY A 8 6.82 10.31 7.84
CA GLY A 8 6.81 10.04 9.27
C GLY A 8 5.40 10.04 9.88
N TYR A 9 4.39 10.52 9.15
CA TYR A 9 2.99 10.59 9.59
C TYR A 9 2.04 9.87 8.62
N GLU A 10 2.16 10.16 7.32
CA GLU A 10 1.28 9.63 6.29
C GLU A 10 2.07 8.84 5.24
N VAL A 11 1.59 7.64 4.94
CA VAL A 11 2.06 6.84 3.81
C VAL A 11 1.23 7.18 2.58
N ILE A 12 1.89 7.53 1.47
CA ILE A 12 1.26 7.78 0.18
C ILE A 12 1.81 6.85 -0.91
N GLU A 13 1.08 6.73 -2.01
CA GLU A 13 1.51 6.01 -3.21
C GLU A 13 1.89 6.97 -4.34
N ARG A 14 3.02 6.68 -4.98
CA ARG A 14 3.38 7.16 -6.31
C ARG A 14 3.52 5.96 -7.24
N TYR A 15 2.98 6.05 -8.46
CA TYR A 15 3.10 4.98 -9.44
C TYR A 15 3.58 5.48 -10.80
N TRP A 16 4.33 4.63 -11.49
CA TRP A 16 4.74 4.86 -12.87
C TRP A 16 3.65 4.38 -13.83
N ASN A 17 3.09 5.29 -14.61
CA ASN A 17 1.96 5.03 -15.52
C ASN A 17 2.38 4.71 -16.97
N GLY A 18 3.67 4.53 -17.23
CA GLY A 18 4.22 4.31 -18.57
C GLY A 18 4.82 5.55 -19.22
N SER A 19 4.40 6.76 -18.82
CA SER A 19 4.91 8.04 -19.35
C SER A 19 5.40 9.01 -18.27
N GLY A 20 5.02 8.77 -17.02
CA GLY A 20 5.40 9.62 -15.89
C GLY A 20 4.97 9.05 -14.54
N TRP A 21 5.29 9.80 -13.49
CA TRP A 21 4.85 9.51 -12.13
C TRP A 21 3.50 10.18 -11.83
N SER A 22 2.56 9.41 -11.31
CA SER A 22 1.24 9.85 -10.85
C SER A 22 1.05 9.58 -9.36
N THR A 23 0.14 10.33 -8.71
CA THR A 23 -0.30 10.04 -7.33
C THR A 23 -1.34 8.94 -7.39
N GLY A 24 -1.17 7.89 -6.59
CA GLY A 24 -2.21 6.88 -6.40
C GLY A 24 -3.25 7.29 -5.36
N ASP A 25 -4.33 6.52 -5.27
CA ASP A 25 -5.42 6.79 -4.32
C ASP A 25 -5.09 6.31 -2.89
N PHE A 26 -3.93 5.67 -2.68
CA PHE A 26 -3.50 5.22 -1.37
C PHE A 26 -3.02 6.39 -0.49
N LYS A 27 -3.66 6.54 0.66
CA LYS A 27 -3.24 7.45 1.72
C LYS A 27 -3.66 6.91 3.08
N GLN A 28 -2.69 6.54 3.93
CA GLN A 28 -2.96 5.94 5.24
C GLN A 28 -1.95 6.39 6.29
N PRO A 29 -2.30 6.44 7.59
CA PRO A 29 -1.36 6.82 8.64
C PRO A 29 -0.29 5.73 8.85
N GLY A 30 0.96 6.14 9.04
CA GLY A 30 2.07 5.24 9.33
C GLY A 30 3.42 5.95 9.31
N SER A 31 4.23 5.73 10.33
CA SER A 31 5.62 6.22 10.42
C SER A 31 6.65 5.28 9.79
N GLN A 32 6.25 4.05 9.47
CA GLN A 32 7.05 3.08 8.72
C GLN A 32 6.16 2.37 7.71
N VAL A 33 6.75 1.95 6.58
CA VAL A 33 6.04 1.25 5.52
C VAL A 33 6.88 0.11 4.95
N SER A 34 6.23 -1.03 4.72
CA SER A 34 6.71 -2.08 3.82
C SER A 34 5.59 -2.46 2.85
N ALA A 35 5.95 -3.02 1.70
CA ALA A 35 4.98 -3.43 0.70
C ALA A 35 5.46 -4.66 -0.07
N THR A 36 4.51 -5.46 -0.54
CA THR A 36 4.73 -6.56 -1.49
C THR A 36 3.61 -6.57 -2.52
N GLY A 37 3.86 -7.19 -3.67
CA GLY A 37 2.86 -7.38 -4.69
C GLY A 37 3.06 -8.69 -5.45
N PHE A 38 1.96 -9.26 -5.92
CA PHE A 38 1.93 -10.55 -6.61
C PHE A 38 0.85 -10.56 -7.70
N MET A 39 1.05 -11.37 -8.73
CA MET A 39 0.01 -11.61 -9.75
C MET A 39 -0.95 -12.69 -9.26
N GLY A 40 -2.24 -12.39 -9.20
CA GLY A 40 -3.33 -13.34 -8.99
C GLY A 40 -4.13 -13.56 -10.27
N GLU A 41 -5.23 -14.31 -10.18
CA GLU A 41 -6.08 -14.63 -11.33
C GLU A 41 -6.81 -13.39 -11.88
N ASP A 42 -7.09 -12.44 -11.00
CA ASP A 42 -7.86 -11.21 -11.21
C ASP A 42 -6.98 -9.94 -11.35
N GLY A 43 -5.66 -10.11 -11.44
CA GLY A 43 -4.73 -9.05 -11.78
C GLY A 43 -3.55 -8.93 -10.80
N PHE A 44 -2.98 -7.72 -10.72
CA PHE A 44 -1.91 -7.45 -9.76
C PHE A 44 -2.50 -7.09 -8.40
N HIS A 45 -2.05 -7.78 -7.34
CA HIS A 45 -2.44 -7.54 -5.96
C HIS A 45 -1.30 -6.84 -5.22
N ILE A 46 -1.66 -5.93 -4.32
CA ILE A 46 -0.71 -5.18 -3.50
C ILE A 46 -1.10 -5.35 -2.03
N ARG A 47 -0.10 -5.54 -1.17
CA ARG A 47 -0.21 -5.48 0.28
C ARG A 47 0.76 -4.43 0.80
N VAL A 48 0.26 -3.48 1.59
CA VAL A 48 1.03 -2.40 2.19
C VAL A 48 0.84 -2.45 3.70
N TYR A 49 1.93 -2.54 4.44
CA TYR A 49 1.92 -2.60 5.89
C TYR A 49 2.34 -1.24 6.43
N CYS A 50 1.38 -0.50 6.98
CA CYS A 50 1.62 0.80 7.59
C CYS A 50 1.75 0.62 9.11
N THR A 51 2.91 0.98 9.67
CA THR A 51 3.18 0.84 11.10
C THR A 51 3.16 2.20 11.78
N SER A 52 2.45 2.33 12.90
CA SER A 52 2.48 3.48 13.79
C SER A 52 2.62 3.02 15.24
N GLY A 53 3.70 3.41 15.90
CA GLY A 53 4.07 2.85 17.20
C GLY A 53 4.32 1.34 17.11
N ASN A 54 3.57 0.56 17.87
CA ASN A 54 3.63 -0.91 17.87
C ASN A 54 2.50 -1.56 17.06
N LYS A 55 1.67 -0.78 16.35
CA LYS A 55 0.54 -1.29 15.58
C LYS A 55 0.85 -1.26 14.09
N THR A 56 0.75 -2.41 13.45
CA THR A 56 0.84 -2.57 12.00
C THR A 56 -0.54 -2.84 11.43
N THR A 57 -0.98 -2.02 10.47
CA THR A 57 -2.21 -2.23 9.71
C THR A 57 -1.85 -2.61 8.28
N GLU A 58 -2.37 -3.74 7.82
CA GLU A 58 -2.30 -4.12 6.41
C GLU A 58 -3.39 -3.41 5.60
N TRP A 59 -3.01 -2.92 4.44
CA TRP A 59 -3.90 -2.42 3.42
C TRP A 59 -3.72 -3.21 2.13
N CYS A 60 -4.85 -3.62 1.57
CA CYS A 60 -4.92 -4.51 0.43
C CYS A 60 -5.53 -3.78 -0.76
N LYS A 61 -5.01 -4.05 -1.94
CA LYS A 61 -5.67 -3.78 -3.22
C LYS A 61 -5.59 -5.03 -4.07
N ASP A 62 -6.75 -5.46 -4.56
CA ASP A 62 -6.89 -6.65 -5.40
C ASP A 62 -7.33 -6.22 -6.80
N GLY A 63 -6.47 -6.46 -7.79
CA GLY A 63 -6.65 -5.97 -9.16
C GLY A 63 -6.88 -4.46 -9.23
N ASP A 64 -7.89 -4.05 -10.00
CA ASP A 64 -8.32 -2.65 -10.13
C ASP A 64 -9.31 -2.21 -9.02
N GLY A 65 -9.50 -3.03 -7.98
CA GLY A 65 -10.40 -2.75 -6.86
C GLY A 65 -9.98 -1.56 -6.00
N ALA A 66 -10.86 -1.17 -5.07
CA ALA A 66 -10.54 -0.14 -4.08
C ALA A 66 -9.59 -0.69 -2.99
N TRP A 67 -8.85 0.21 -2.35
CA TRP A 67 -8.08 -0.14 -1.15
C TRP A 67 -9.01 -0.53 0.00
N PHE A 68 -8.66 -1.58 0.74
CA PHE A 68 -9.39 -2.01 1.93
C PHE A 68 -8.42 -2.46 3.02
N GLN A 69 -8.88 -2.46 4.27
CA GLN A 69 -8.07 -2.96 5.39
C GLN A 69 -8.02 -4.48 5.36
N GLY A 70 -6.82 -5.04 5.38
CA GLY A 70 -6.57 -6.47 5.40
C GLY A 70 -6.81 -7.11 6.77
N GLY A 71 -6.72 -8.45 6.78
CA GLY A 71 -6.91 -9.27 7.98
C GLY A 71 -5.64 -9.51 8.78
N TYR A 72 -4.48 -8.98 8.34
CA TYR A 72 -3.22 -9.18 9.04
C TYR A 72 -3.27 -8.73 10.51
N THR A 73 -2.76 -9.61 11.36
CA THR A 73 -2.43 -9.35 12.77
C THR A 73 -0.99 -9.76 13.03
N THR A 74 -0.36 -9.15 14.04
CA THR A 74 0.98 -9.55 14.51
C THR A 74 0.94 -10.73 15.48
N GLU A 75 -0.26 -11.21 15.82
CA GLU A 75 -0.57 -12.28 16.79
C GLU A 75 -1.58 -13.26 16.20
#